data_AF-A0A3B8K2S3-F1
#
_entry.id   AF-A0A3B8K2S3-F1
#
_cell.length_a   1.000
_cell.length_b   1.000
_cell.length_c   1.000
_cell.angle_alpha   90.00
_cell.angle_beta   90.00
_cell.angle_gamma   90.00
#
_symmetry.space_group_name_H-M   'P 1'
#
loop_
_entity.id
_entity.type
_entity.pdbx_description
1 polymer ?
#
loop_
_entity_poly.entity_id
_entity_poly.type
_entity_poly.pdbx_seq_one_letter_code
_entity_poly.pdbx_strand_id
1 'polypeptide(L)'
;MIRKGRLQDQPIAGLPEISAKRDQGGLLDIALDPAFDQNGRLCLSYVAQAEGGRGTEIGCGIFRDDRLDEFKVIFRALPKNKSGRHFGCRLLFADGYLYATLGDRGNRPQAQDRGTHPGSVVRLMADGTVPADNPFIGHSTDQPELYAYGNRNPQGLAQDSITGAIWLHEHGPRGGDELNRLMAGANYGWPVISYGKEYFLPKAVGEGTHKSGMEQPVHYWVPSIAPSGMTFYSGPDFPGWRGSLFLGSLKFQELVRLELDQGRVVAEERLLSAEFGRIRDVRQGPDGALYLLTDAAEGQLLKLVPAE
;
A
#
# COMPACT_ATOMS: atom_id res chain seq x y z
N MET A 1 -16.77 10.85 -5.22
CA MET A 1 -17.65 10.12 -4.28
C MET A 1 -18.77 9.46 -5.07
N ILE A 2 -19.22 8.27 -4.66
CA ILE A 2 -20.34 7.55 -5.29
C ILE A 2 -21.50 7.47 -4.29
N ARG A 3 -22.69 7.87 -4.70
CA ARG A 3 -23.94 7.73 -3.91
C ARG A 3 -24.96 6.96 -4.73
N LYS A 4 -25.57 5.92 -4.14
CA LYS A 4 -26.56 5.07 -4.81
C LYS A 4 -26.10 4.58 -6.19
N GLY A 5 -24.82 4.18 -6.29
CA GLY A 5 -24.22 3.68 -7.53
C GLY A 5 -23.89 4.73 -8.58
N ARG A 6 -24.02 6.04 -8.28
CA ARG A 6 -23.68 7.13 -9.22
C ARG A 6 -22.53 7.99 -8.71
N LEU A 7 -21.52 8.19 -9.55
CA LEU A 7 -20.47 9.17 -9.32
C LEU A 7 -21.11 10.57 -9.21
N GLN A 8 -20.73 11.32 -8.20
CA GLN A 8 -21.17 12.69 -8.02
C GLN A 8 -20.31 13.61 -8.90
N ASP A 9 -20.95 14.54 -9.61
CA ASP A 9 -20.28 15.49 -10.51
C ASP A 9 -19.42 16.51 -9.76
N GLN A 10 -19.82 16.85 -8.53
CA GLN A 10 -19.07 17.78 -7.69
C GLN A 10 -17.96 17.06 -6.94
N PRO A 11 -16.69 17.49 -7.10
CA PRO A 11 -15.58 16.97 -6.31
C PRO A 11 -15.75 17.30 -4.82
N ILE A 12 -15.10 16.50 -3.97
CA ILE A 12 -14.98 16.81 -2.55
C ILE A 12 -14.12 18.07 -2.38
N ALA A 13 -14.62 19.04 -1.62
CA ALA A 13 -13.88 20.27 -1.31
C ALA A 13 -12.91 20.07 -0.13
N GLY A 14 -11.96 21.00 0.05
CA GLY A 14 -11.07 21.01 1.22
C GLY A 14 -9.86 20.06 1.15
N LEU A 15 -9.60 19.48 -0.02
CA LEU A 15 -8.38 18.70 -0.26
C LEU A 15 -7.12 19.60 -0.19
N PRO A 16 -5.96 19.07 0.23
CA PRO A 16 -4.70 19.80 0.18
C PRO A 16 -4.24 20.07 -1.26
N GLU A 17 -3.19 20.88 -1.42
CA GLU A 17 -2.53 21.00 -2.71
C GLU A 17 -1.85 19.68 -3.08
N ILE A 18 -2.35 19.06 -4.16
CA ILE A 18 -1.89 17.74 -4.64
C ILE A 18 -1.06 17.94 -5.91
N SER A 19 0.17 17.41 -5.90
CA SER A 19 1.04 17.40 -7.07
C SER A 19 0.79 16.19 -7.96
N ALA A 20 -0.26 16.28 -8.78
CA ALA A 20 -0.59 15.29 -9.80
C ALA A 20 0.14 15.58 -11.12
N LYS A 21 0.78 14.56 -11.71
CA LYS A 21 1.37 14.61 -13.06
C LYS A 21 1.03 13.31 -13.79
N ARG A 22 1.38 13.22 -15.09
CA ARG A 22 1.24 11.98 -15.87
C ARG A 22 2.32 10.96 -15.49
N ASP A 23 2.30 10.52 -14.24
CA ASP A 23 3.19 9.52 -13.64
C ASP A 23 2.47 8.78 -12.50
N GLN A 24 3.19 8.22 -11.50
CA GLN A 24 2.58 7.43 -10.42
C GLN A 24 2.07 8.30 -9.24
N GLY A 25 2.19 9.63 -9.30
CA GLY A 25 1.85 10.54 -8.21
C GLY A 25 0.48 11.21 -8.35
N GLY A 26 -0.11 11.60 -7.23
CA GLY A 26 -1.41 12.27 -7.15
C GLY A 26 -2.02 12.14 -5.75
N LEU A 27 -3.34 12.13 -5.67
CA LEU A 27 -4.08 11.64 -4.51
C LEU A 27 -4.14 10.11 -4.61
N LEU A 28 -3.74 9.39 -3.54
CA LEU A 28 -3.40 7.97 -3.66
C LEU A 28 -4.20 7.05 -2.74
N ASP A 29 -4.30 7.37 -1.45
CA ASP A 29 -5.10 6.54 -0.54
C ASP A 29 -5.95 7.36 0.40
N ILE A 30 -6.98 6.70 0.91
CA ILE A 30 -7.92 7.19 1.90
C ILE A 30 -8.09 6.09 2.96
N ALA A 31 -7.87 6.44 4.22
CA ALA A 31 -8.13 5.56 5.35
C ALA A 31 -9.07 6.26 6.32
N LEU A 32 -10.18 5.60 6.63
CA LEU A 32 -11.12 6.09 7.63
C LEU A 32 -10.53 5.82 9.02
N ASP A 33 -10.63 6.80 9.92
CA ASP A 33 -10.32 6.58 11.33
C ASP A 33 -11.20 5.44 11.88
N PRO A 34 -10.71 4.58 12.79
CA PRO A 34 -11.53 3.51 13.35
C PRO A 34 -12.84 4.01 14.01
N ALA A 35 -12.88 5.27 14.46
CA ALA A 35 -14.06 5.93 15.02
C ALA A 35 -14.76 6.87 14.00
N PHE A 36 -14.59 6.66 12.70
CA PHE A 36 -15.11 7.54 11.63
C PHE A 36 -16.60 7.85 11.76
N ASP A 37 -17.43 6.85 12.09
CA ASP A 37 -18.87 7.06 12.23
C ASP A 37 -19.23 7.99 13.39
N GLN A 38 -18.32 8.21 14.35
CA GLN A 38 -18.50 9.13 15.47
C GLN A 38 -17.81 10.49 15.25
N ASN A 39 -16.63 10.50 14.63
CA ASN A 39 -15.79 11.70 14.53
C ASN A 39 -15.67 12.28 13.11
N GLY A 40 -16.09 11.55 12.07
CA GLY A 40 -15.95 11.93 10.66
C GLY A 40 -14.51 12.00 10.17
N ARG A 41 -13.53 11.55 10.95
CA ARG A 41 -12.10 11.76 10.69
C ARG A 41 -11.55 10.77 9.68
N LEU A 42 -10.90 11.26 8.63
CA LEU A 42 -10.19 10.40 7.69
C LEU A 42 -8.81 10.95 7.38
N CYS A 43 -7.93 10.07 6.91
CA CYS A 43 -6.59 10.39 6.48
C CYS A 43 -6.44 10.14 4.98
N LEU A 44 -5.69 11.02 4.32
CA LEU A 44 -5.31 10.93 2.93
C LEU A 44 -3.79 10.81 2.84
N SER A 45 -3.32 9.96 1.95
CA SER A 45 -1.95 9.99 1.46
C SER A 45 -1.93 10.53 0.04
N TYR A 46 -1.00 11.44 -0.22
CA TYR A 46 -0.92 12.15 -1.49
C TYR A 46 0.51 12.60 -1.77
N VAL A 47 0.75 12.98 -3.02
CA VAL A 47 2.04 13.52 -3.44
C VAL A 47 2.01 15.04 -3.33
N ALA A 48 2.92 15.60 -2.55
CA ALA A 48 3.10 17.05 -2.42
C ALA A 48 4.45 17.50 -3.00
N GLN A 49 4.44 18.67 -3.63
CA GLN A 49 5.64 19.36 -4.12
C GLN A 49 6.21 20.21 -2.97
N ALA A 50 7.53 20.15 -2.78
CA ALA A 50 8.26 21.12 -1.96
C ALA A 50 9.66 21.37 -2.57
N GLU A 51 10.54 22.01 -1.81
CA GLU A 51 11.94 22.13 -2.16
C GLU A 51 12.57 20.73 -2.36
N GLY A 52 13.44 20.60 -3.37
CA GLY A 52 14.06 19.32 -3.74
C GLY A 52 13.20 18.39 -4.60
N GLY A 53 11.87 18.57 -4.65
CA GLY A 53 10.99 17.84 -5.56
C GLY A 53 9.66 17.42 -4.93
N ARG A 54 9.16 16.26 -5.32
CA ARG A 54 7.89 15.71 -4.84
C ARG A 54 8.15 14.58 -3.85
N GLY A 55 7.17 14.27 -3.02
CA GLY A 55 7.15 13.07 -2.17
C GLY A 55 5.84 12.93 -1.42
N THR A 56 5.66 11.75 -0.82
CA THR A 56 4.46 11.38 -0.08
C THR A 56 4.28 12.25 1.16
N GLU A 57 3.07 12.74 1.36
CA GLU A 57 2.61 13.33 2.61
C GLU A 57 1.32 12.65 3.05
N ILE A 58 1.09 12.66 4.36
CA ILE A 58 -0.12 12.14 4.98
C ILE A 58 -0.74 13.28 5.76
N GLY A 59 -2.02 13.51 5.54
CA GLY A 59 -2.79 14.46 6.32
C GLY A 59 -4.16 13.92 6.63
N CYS A 60 -4.76 14.41 7.71
CA CYS A 60 -6.08 13.97 8.15
C CYS A 60 -6.97 15.19 8.40
N GLY A 61 -8.26 15.00 8.19
CA GLY A 61 -9.29 16.03 8.41
C GLY A 61 -10.63 15.41 8.73
N ILE A 62 -11.61 16.25 8.98
CA ILE A 62 -12.99 15.85 9.30
C ILE A 62 -13.83 15.95 8.03
N PHE A 63 -14.38 14.83 7.58
CA PHE A 63 -15.26 14.77 6.42
C PHE A 63 -16.70 15.05 6.84
N ARG A 64 -17.25 16.15 6.32
CA ARG A 64 -18.62 16.58 6.58
C ARG A 64 -19.14 17.39 5.38
N ASP A 65 -20.40 17.18 5.02
CA ASP A 65 -21.09 17.98 3.99
C ASP A 65 -20.29 18.09 2.67
N ASP A 66 -19.73 16.96 2.21
CA ASP A 66 -18.92 16.83 0.98
C ASP A 66 -17.64 17.68 0.95
N ARG A 67 -17.10 17.92 2.14
CA ARG A 67 -15.88 18.69 2.35
C ARG A 67 -14.99 18.03 3.40
N LEU A 68 -13.68 18.20 3.25
CA LEU A 68 -12.69 17.85 4.26
C LEU A 68 -12.26 19.12 5.00
N ASP A 69 -12.71 19.27 6.23
CA ASP A 69 -12.39 20.38 7.12
C ASP A 69 -11.21 20.04 8.04
N GLU A 70 -10.60 21.08 8.62
CA GLU A 70 -9.51 20.96 9.60
C GLU A 70 -8.35 20.07 9.13
N PHE A 71 -8.11 20.05 7.81
CA PHE A 71 -7.09 19.20 7.23
C PHE A 71 -5.69 19.60 7.70
N LYS A 72 -5.01 18.68 8.38
CA LYS A 72 -3.66 18.86 8.91
C LYS A 72 -2.73 17.80 8.34
N VAL A 73 -1.59 18.24 7.82
CA VAL A 73 -0.50 17.33 7.46
C VAL A 73 0.15 16.82 8.74
N ILE A 74 0.16 15.50 8.90
CA ILE A 74 0.68 14.80 10.08
C ILE A 74 2.02 14.13 9.81
N PHE A 75 2.36 13.88 8.55
CA PHE A 75 3.64 13.25 8.19
C PHE A 75 4.12 13.68 6.79
N ARG A 76 5.44 13.82 6.63
CA ARG A 76 6.10 14.15 5.36
C ARG A 76 7.29 13.23 5.14
N ALA A 77 7.24 12.43 4.06
CA ALA A 77 8.37 11.61 3.68
C ALA A 77 9.52 12.47 3.13
N LEU A 78 10.68 12.33 3.75
CA LEU A 78 11.92 13.03 3.38
C LEU A 78 13.08 12.04 3.13
N PRO A 79 14.00 12.35 2.20
CA PRO A 79 13.99 13.53 1.35
C PRO A 79 13.00 13.40 0.19
N LYS A 80 12.50 14.54 -0.30
CA LYS A 80 11.78 14.61 -1.58
C LYS A 80 12.76 14.60 -2.74
N ASN A 81 12.33 14.13 -3.91
CA ASN A 81 13.14 14.15 -5.12
C ASN A 81 12.29 14.33 -6.38
N LYS A 82 12.94 14.52 -7.54
CA LYS A 82 12.27 14.81 -8.82
C LYS A 82 11.62 13.58 -9.48
N SER A 83 11.79 12.38 -8.92
CA SER A 83 11.26 11.14 -9.47
C SER A 83 9.74 11.11 -9.50
N GLY A 84 9.16 10.58 -10.59
CA GLY A 84 7.72 10.35 -10.75
C GLY A 84 7.27 8.92 -10.42
N ARG A 85 8.14 8.12 -9.77
CA ARG A 85 7.84 6.72 -9.47
C ARG A 85 8.01 6.38 -7.99
N HIS A 86 7.41 5.26 -7.61
CA HIS A 86 7.53 4.54 -6.36
C HIS A 86 7.18 5.38 -5.13
N PHE A 87 5.99 5.98 -5.12
CA PHE A 87 5.54 6.75 -3.96
C PHE A 87 5.08 5.86 -2.79
N GLY A 88 4.68 4.61 -3.06
CA GLY A 88 4.00 3.76 -2.08
C GLY A 88 2.59 4.28 -1.81
N CYS A 89 2.38 4.80 -0.60
CA CYS A 89 1.21 5.53 -0.12
C CYS A 89 0.01 4.70 0.36
N ARG A 90 0.13 3.40 0.64
CA ARG A 90 -0.98 2.71 1.31
C ARG A 90 -1.05 3.14 2.77
N LEU A 91 -2.26 3.39 3.27
CA LEU A 91 -2.57 3.66 4.66
C LEU A 91 -3.34 2.47 5.26
N LEU A 92 -3.04 2.11 6.50
CA LEU A 92 -3.78 1.11 7.26
C LEU A 92 -3.86 1.53 8.72
N PHE A 93 -5.08 1.69 9.24
CA PHE A 93 -5.29 1.71 10.68
C PHE A 93 -5.37 0.28 11.19
N ALA A 94 -4.48 -0.07 12.12
CA ALA A 94 -4.43 -1.38 12.75
C ALA A 94 -3.79 -1.27 14.13
N ASP A 95 -4.28 -2.05 15.10
CA ASP A 95 -3.72 -2.14 16.45
C ASP A 95 -3.55 -0.79 17.17
N GLY A 96 -4.41 0.19 16.88
CA GLY A 96 -4.34 1.54 17.45
C GLY A 96 -3.35 2.50 16.78
N TYR A 97 -2.71 2.07 15.68
CA TYR A 97 -1.72 2.85 14.94
C TYR A 97 -2.15 3.09 13.49
N LEU A 98 -1.52 4.08 12.86
CA LEU A 98 -1.56 4.31 11.42
C LEU A 98 -0.25 3.84 10.80
N TYR A 99 -0.32 2.82 9.96
CA TYR A 99 0.80 2.36 9.14
C TYR A 99 0.74 3.00 7.76
N ALA A 100 1.89 3.35 7.21
CA ALA A 100 1.97 3.87 5.85
C ALA A 100 3.17 3.34 5.06
N THR A 101 2.95 2.98 3.80
CA THR A 101 4.01 2.49 2.92
C THR A 101 4.66 3.61 2.13
N LEU A 102 5.98 3.53 1.93
CA LEU A 102 6.78 4.53 1.22
C LEU A 102 7.73 3.81 0.25
N GLY A 103 7.62 4.08 -1.05
CA GLY A 103 8.57 3.50 -2.01
C GLY A 103 9.92 4.22 -2.04
N ASP A 104 10.92 3.59 -2.66
CA ASP A 104 12.32 4.05 -2.73
C ASP A 104 12.51 5.28 -3.63
N ARG A 105 11.43 5.76 -4.25
CA ARG A 105 11.41 6.89 -5.19
C ARG A 105 12.35 6.73 -6.38
N GLY A 106 12.74 5.50 -6.72
CA GLY A 106 13.72 5.17 -7.75
C GLY A 106 15.19 5.40 -7.33
N ASN A 107 15.45 5.77 -6.09
CA ASN A 107 16.80 5.88 -5.53
C ASN A 107 17.07 4.68 -4.61
N ARG A 108 17.46 3.56 -5.22
CA ARG A 108 17.51 2.26 -4.54
C ARG A 108 18.29 2.24 -3.22
N PRO A 109 19.49 2.87 -3.10
CA PRO A 109 20.22 2.91 -1.84
C PRO A 109 19.44 3.49 -0.65
N GLN A 110 18.45 4.37 -0.88
CA GLN A 110 17.65 4.96 0.20
C GLN A 110 16.83 3.91 0.96
N ALA A 111 16.45 2.80 0.31
CA ALA A 111 15.70 1.74 0.98
C ALA A 111 16.49 1.08 2.11
N GLN A 112 17.83 1.20 2.13
CA GLN A 112 18.68 0.72 3.22
C GLN A 112 19.13 1.84 4.17
N ASP A 113 18.79 3.10 3.87
CA ASP A 113 19.16 4.26 4.66
C ASP A 113 18.04 4.64 5.64
N ARG A 114 18.18 4.17 6.87
CA ARG A 114 17.23 4.47 7.96
C ARG A 114 17.26 5.92 8.42
N GLY A 115 18.23 6.73 7.97
CA GLY A 115 18.20 8.19 8.16
C GLY A 115 17.21 8.90 7.24
N THR A 116 16.51 8.16 6.38
CA THR A 116 15.49 8.68 5.47
C THR A 116 14.23 7.81 5.46
N HIS A 117 13.18 8.29 4.80
CA HIS A 117 11.90 7.60 4.71
C HIS A 117 11.66 6.75 3.45
N PRO A 118 12.21 7.07 2.25
CA PRO A 118 11.96 6.27 1.06
C PRO A 118 12.37 4.79 1.20
N GLY A 119 11.51 3.88 0.76
CA GLY A 119 11.76 2.44 0.78
C GLY A 119 11.48 1.78 2.14
N SER A 120 10.41 2.21 2.79
CA SER A 120 10.07 1.80 4.15
C SER A 120 8.57 1.66 4.40
N VAL A 121 8.23 1.17 5.58
CA VAL A 121 6.93 1.32 6.21
C VAL A 121 7.11 2.15 7.48
N VAL A 122 6.29 3.18 7.67
CA VAL A 122 6.25 3.99 8.89
C VAL A 122 5.04 3.61 9.76
N ARG A 123 5.16 3.78 11.07
CA ARG A 123 4.08 3.60 12.05
C ARG A 123 3.94 4.87 12.89
N LEU A 124 2.74 5.43 12.90
CA LEU A 124 2.39 6.67 13.57
C LEU A 124 1.20 6.45 14.50
N MET A 125 1.06 7.31 15.51
CA MET A 125 -0.22 7.49 16.20
C MET A 125 -1.21 8.17 15.26
N ALA A 126 -2.51 8.11 15.59
CA ALA A 126 -3.54 8.73 14.76
C ALA A 126 -3.29 10.22 14.50
N ASP A 127 -2.73 10.96 15.45
CA ASP A 127 -2.41 12.38 15.35
C ASP A 127 -1.08 12.70 14.64
N GLY A 128 -0.33 11.68 14.21
CA GLY A 128 0.98 11.80 13.58
C GLY A 128 2.17 11.71 14.52
N THR A 129 1.96 11.65 15.84
CA THR A 129 3.07 11.48 16.78
C THR A 129 3.69 10.11 16.64
N VAL A 130 4.98 9.99 17.02
CA VAL A 130 5.70 8.71 16.94
C VAL A 130 5.34 7.84 18.15
N PRO A 131 4.90 6.58 17.94
CA PRO A 131 4.73 5.62 19.03
C PRO A 131 6.04 5.37 19.77
N ALA A 132 6.03 5.44 21.11
CA ALA A 132 7.24 5.30 21.94
C ALA A 132 7.92 3.92 21.84
N ASP A 133 7.21 2.91 21.34
CA ASP A 133 7.68 1.55 21.12
C ASP A 133 8.12 1.29 19.65
N ASN A 134 8.27 2.33 18.83
CA ASN A 134 8.82 2.16 17.47
C ASN A 134 10.25 1.60 17.51
N PRO A 135 10.60 0.70 16.56
CA PRO A 135 11.80 -0.13 16.64
C PRO A 135 13.12 0.63 16.48
N PHE A 136 13.09 1.86 15.96
CA PHE A 136 14.29 2.68 15.73
C PHE A 136 14.37 3.93 16.61
N ILE A 137 13.53 4.03 17.65
CA ILE A 137 13.64 5.12 18.62
C ILE A 137 14.97 5.04 19.38
N GLY A 138 15.55 6.20 19.66
CA GLY A 138 16.80 6.33 20.43
C GLY A 138 18.08 6.20 19.59
N HIS A 139 17.96 5.91 18.30
CA HIS A 139 19.09 5.92 17.36
C HIS A 139 19.19 7.29 16.68
N SER A 140 20.23 8.07 17.00
CA SER A 140 20.36 9.46 16.56
C SER A 140 20.44 9.66 15.04
N THR A 141 20.72 8.59 14.28
CA THR A 141 20.82 8.60 12.82
C THR A 141 19.60 8.04 12.12
N ASP A 142 18.68 7.41 12.84
CA ASP A 142 17.51 6.75 12.25
C ASP A 142 16.26 7.64 12.39
N GLN A 143 15.35 7.56 11.43
CA GLN A 143 14.05 8.24 11.53
C GLN A 143 13.17 7.48 12.53
N PRO A 144 12.63 8.15 13.56
CA PRO A 144 11.88 7.48 14.63
C PRO A 144 10.52 6.92 14.15
N GLU A 145 9.97 7.43 13.04
CA GLU A 145 8.73 6.98 12.42
C GLU A 145 8.84 5.59 11.77
N LEU A 146 10.06 5.15 11.43
CA LEU A 146 10.29 3.88 10.74
C LEU A 146 9.79 2.70 11.57
N TYR A 147 9.05 1.80 10.92
CA TYR A 147 8.63 0.52 11.46
C TYR A 147 9.38 -0.63 10.81
N ALA A 148 9.59 -0.57 9.50
CA ALA A 148 10.40 -1.52 8.74
C ALA A 148 11.00 -0.82 7.50
N TYR A 149 12.02 -1.41 6.90
CA TYR A 149 12.75 -0.81 5.76
C TYR A 149 13.20 -1.87 4.76
N GLY A 150 13.88 -1.45 3.68
CA GLY A 150 14.35 -2.35 2.64
C GLY A 150 13.27 -2.71 1.63
N ASN A 151 12.33 -1.81 1.36
CA ASN A 151 11.28 -2.00 0.35
C ASN A 151 11.55 -1.18 -0.92
N ARG A 152 11.10 -1.67 -2.08
CA ARG A 152 11.18 -0.99 -3.38
C ARG A 152 9.97 -0.10 -3.64
N ASN A 153 8.80 -0.70 -3.79
CA ASN A 153 7.55 0.02 -4.06
C ASN A 153 6.35 -0.71 -3.44
N PRO A 154 6.20 -0.63 -2.11
CA PRO A 154 5.10 -1.25 -1.38
C PRO A 154 3.76 -0.57 -1.70
N GLN A 155 2.83 -1.30 -2.31
CA GLN A 155 1.57 -0.76 -2.85
C GLN A 155 0.34 -1.12 -2.01
N GLY A 156 0.40 -2.18 -1.20
CA GLY A 156 -0.72 -2.62 -0.39
C GLY A 156 -0.32 -3.05 1.00
N LEU A 157 -1.24 -2.81 1.93
CA LEU A 157 -1.25 -3.25 3.31
C LEU A 157 -2.65 -3.79 3.62
N ALA A 158 -2.72 -4.89 4.35
CA ALA A 158 -3.98 -5.41 4.87
C ALA A 158 -3.73 -6.16 6.18
N GLN A 159 -4.62 -6.00 7.15
CA GLN A 159 -4.61 -6.80 8.36
C GLN A 159 -5.49 -8.04 8.15
N ASP A 160 -4.96 -9.20 8.48
CA ASP A 160 -5.77 -10.40 8.65
C ASP A 160 -6.50 -10.30 10.00
N SER A 161 -7.82 -10.21 9.95
CA SER A 161 -8.65 -10.07 11.16
C SER A 161 -8.67 -11.31 12.05
N ILE A 162 -8.23 -12.47 11.55
CA ILE A 162 -8.16 -13.72 12.31
C ILE A 162 -6.87 -13.77 13.13
N THR A 163 -5.74 -13.46 12.51
CA THR A 163 -4.42 -13.59 13.16
C THR A 163 -3.88 -12.26 13.73
N GLY A 164 -4.48 -11.14 13.33
CA GLY A 164 -3.97 -9.79 13.61
C GLY A 164 -2.73 -9.42 12.79
N ALA A 165 -2.18 -10.34 11.99
CA ALA A 165 -0.97 -10.07 11.21
C ALA A 165 -1.24 -9.05 10.10
N ILE A 166 -0.33 -8.08 9.97
CA ILE A 166 -0.34 -7.14 8.85
C ILE A 166 0.50 -7.75 7.73
N TRP A 167 -0.07 -7.75 6.53
CA TRP A 167 0.59 -8.19 5.31
C TRP A 167 0.91 -6.99 4.44
N LEU A 168 2.01 -7.09 3.73
CA LEU A 168 2.53 -6.07 2.82
C LEU A 168 2.83 -6.75 1.48
N HIS A 169 2.51 -6.11 0.37
CA HIS A 169 3.06 -6.53 -0.91
C HIS A 169 3.73 -5.35 -1.64
N GLU A 170 4.66 -5.68 -2.53
CA GLU A 170 5.40 -4.67 -3.28
C GLU A 170 5.75 -5.08 -4.71
N HIS A 171 6.03 -4.09 -5.55
CA HIS A 171 6.53 -4.34 -6.90
C HIS A 171 8.04 -4.55 -6.88
N GLY A 172 8.47 -5.65 -7.48
CA GLY A 172 9.85 -5.88 -7.88
C GLY A 172 10.23 -5.13 -9.16
N PRO A 173 11.48 -5.28 -9.63
CA PRO A 173 11.92 -4.76 -10.91
C PRO A 173 11.33 -5.58 -12.08
N ARG A 174 12.15 -6.26 -12.89
CA ARG A 174 11.65 -7.21 -13.90
C ARG A 174 11.48 -8.57 -13.23
N GLY A 175 10.28 -8.85 -12.72
CA GLY A 175 10.07 -9.98 -11.81
C GLY A 175 10.36 -9.60 -10.36
N GLY A 176 10.04 -10.51 -9.45
CA GLY A 176 10.32 -10.38 -8.03
C GLY A 176 9.38 -9.44 -7.31
N ASP A 177 8.09 -9.42 -7.71
CA ASP A 177 7.06 -8.86 -6.83
C ASP A 177 6.94 -9.79 -5.61
N GLU A 178 6.60 -9.23 -4.46
CA GLU A 178 6.68 -9.96 -3.20
C GLU A 178 5.44 -9.74 -2.34
N LEU A 179 5.05 -10.79 -1.60
CA LEU A 179 4.14 -10.75 -0.46
C LEU A 179 4.95 -11.05 0.82
N ASN A 180 4.88 -10.14 1.76
CA ASN A 180 5.63 -10.13 3.01
C ASN A 180 4.67 -10.06 4.20
N ARG A 181 5.08 -10.64 5.33
CA ARG A 181 4.46 -10.35 6.64
C ARG A 181 5.19 -9.15 7.24
N LEU A 182 4.44 -8.12 7.62
CA LEU A 182 5.01 -6.92 8.21
C LEU A 182 5.48 -7.20 9.65
N MET A 183 6.76 -6.99 9.93
CA MET A 183 7.39 -7.19 11.23
C MET A 183 8.14 -5.93 11.68
N ALA A 184 8.09 -5.61 12.97
CA ALA A 184 8.81 -4.49 13.56
C ALA A 184 10.33 -4.64 13.40
N GLY A 185 11.00 -3.60 12.94
CA GLY A 185 12.45 -3.54 12.77
C GLY A 185 13.00 -4.30 11.57
N ALA A 186 12.15 -5.00 10.81
CA ALA A 186 12.56 -5.86 9.71
C ALA A 186 13.22 -5.08 8.55
N ASN A 187 14.21 -5.72 7.94
CA ASN A 187 14.81 -5.30 6.67
C ASN A 187 14.36 -6.26 5.57
N TYR A 188 13.52 -5.82 4.63
CA TYR A 188 13.08 -6.64 3.48
C TYR A 188 14.11 -6.71 2.35
N GLY A 189 15.25 -6.06 2.53
CA GLY A 189 16.47 -6.37 1.79
C GLY A 189 16.63 -5.69 0.44
N TRP A 190 15.62 -5.00 -0.11
CA TRP A 190 15.81 -4.20 -1.33
C TRP A 190 16.83 -3.07 -1.09
N PRO A 191 17.78 -2.82 -2.01
CA PRO A 191 18.06 -3.52 -3.27
C PRO A 191 19.19 -4.56 -3.17
N VAL A 192 19.64 -4.89 -1.96
CA VAL A 192 20.75 -5.81 -1.71
C VAL A 192 20.38 -7.23 -2.12
N ILE A 193 19.15 -7.64 -1.80
CA ILE A 193 18.54 -8.86 -2.30
C ILE A 193 17.32 -8.56 -3.18
N SER A 194 17.08 -9.40 -4.18
CA SER A 194 15.88 -9.34 -5.00
C SER A 194 15.70 -10.64 -5.78
N TYR A 195 14.44 -11.06 -5.96
CA TYR A 195 14.07 -12.12 -6.90
C TYR A 195 13.98 -11.62 -8.36
N GLY A 196 14.11 -10.30 -8.58
CA GLY A 196 13.97 -9.66 -9.87
C GLY A 196 15.28 -9.41 -10.62
N LYS A 197 15.15 -9.07 -11.91
CA LYS A 197 16.27 -8.71 -12.80
C LYS A 197 16.21 -7.24 -13.21
N GLU A 198 17.32 -6.73 -13.72
CA GLU A 198 17.35 -5.45 -14.41
C GLU A 198 16.43 -5.49 -15.65
N TYR A 199 15.77 -4.37 -15.95
CA TYR A 199 14.81 -4.33 -17.06
C TYR A 199 15.47 -4.52 -18.43
N PHE A 200 16.64 -3.89 -18.62
CA PHE A 200 17.33 -3.81 -19.92
C PHE A 200 18.53 -4.74 -20.04
N LEU A 201 18.89 -5.46 -18.96
CA LEU A 201 20.00 -6.40 -18.94
C LEU A 201 19.54 -7.71 -18.32
N PRO A 202 20.00 -8.88 -18.81
CA PRO A 202 19.67 -10.18 -18.21
C PRO A 202 20.42 -10.42 -16.88
N LYS A 203 20.67 -9.37 -16.10
CA LYS A 203 21.41 -9.38 -14.84
C LYS A 203 20.43 -9.36 -13.66
N ALA A 204 20.69 -10.16 -12.64
CA ALA A 204 19.97 -10.07 -11.37
C ALA A 204 20.19 -8.70 -10.71
N VAL A 205 19.20 -8.22 -9.96
CA VAL A 205 19.39 -7.05 -9.09
C VAL A 205 20.03 -7.50 -7.78
N GLY A 206 20.91 -6.66 -7.23
CA GLY A 206 21.55 -6.91 -5.95
C GLY A 206 22.66 -7.97 -6.02
N GLU A 207 22.98 -8.52 -4.87
CA GLU A 207 24.05 -9.51 -4.65
C GLU A 207 23.51 -10.95 -4.64
N GLY A 208 22.19 -11.14 -4.52
CA GLY A 208 21.54 -12.44 -4.48
C GLY A 208 20.05 -12.37 -4.14
N THR A 209 19.43 -13.51 -3.82
CA THR A 209 18.03 -13.57 -3.36
C THR A 209 17.89 -13.62 -1.83
N HIS A 210 18.99 -13.81 -1.12
CA HIS A 210 19.04 -13.95 0.34
C HIS A 210 20.34 -13.39 0.89
N LYS A 211 20.28 -12.86 2.13
CA LYS A 211 21.43 -12.39 2.90
C LYS A 211 21.06 -12.40 4.38
N SER A 212 22.04 -12.69 5.24
CA SER A 212 21.82 -12.67 6.69
C SER A 212 21.33 -11.29 7.16
N GLY A 213 20.34 -11.27 8.06
CA GLY A 213 19.74 -10.05 8.58
C GLY A 213 18.70 -9.39 7.66
N MET A 214 18.29 -10.08 6.59
CA MET A 214 17.23 -9.63 5.68
C MET A 214 16.12 -10.67 5.61
N GLU A 215 14.89 -10.19 5.71
CA GLU A 215 13.70 -11.03 5.66
C GLU A 215 13.45 -11.58 4.26
N GLN A 216 12.78 -12.72 4.22
CA GLN A 216 12.35 -13.35 2.97
C GLN A 216 10.85 -13.17 2.78
N PRO A 217 10.39 -13.00 1.52
CA PRO A 217 8.97 -12.95 1.26
C PRO A 217 8.32 -14.31 1.51
N VAL A 218 7.07 -14.26 1.95
CA VAL A 218 6.22 -15.46 2.10
C VAL A 218 5.88 -16.03 0.73
N HIS A 219 5.71 -15.16 -0.27
CA HIS A 219 5.46 -15.53 -1.66
C HIS A 219 6.05 -14.49 -2.59
N TYR A 220 6.47 -14.90 -3.79
CA TYR A 220 7.01 -13.98 -4.79
C TYR A 220 6.58 -14.39 -6.20
N TRP A 221 6.50 -13.41 -7.09
CA TRP A 221 6.09 -13.62 -8.49
C TRP A 221 7.22 -13.32 -9.47
N VAL A 222 7.60 -14.35 -10.24
CA VAL A 222 8.46 -14.24 -11.42
C VAL A 222 7.77 -14.98 -12.57
N PRO A 223 7.22 -14.28 -13.58
CA PRO A 223 7.27 -12.82 -13.79
C PRO A 223 6.39 -12.01 -12.82
N SER A 224 6.74 -10.74 -12.62
CA SER A 224 5.95 -9.78 -11.85
C SER A 224 4.51 -9.69 -12.37
N ILE A 225 3.55 -9.71 -11.45
CA ILE A 225 2.11 -9.48 -11.70
C ILE A 225 1.73 -7.99 -11.55
N ALA A 226 2.66 -7.15 -11.07
CA ALA A 226 2.43 -5.79 -10.63
C ALA A 226 1.21 -5.71 -9.67
N PRO A 227 1.31 -6.35 -8.49
CA PRO A 227 0.19 -6.44 -7.56
C PRO A 227 -0.28 -5.06 -7.12
N SER A 228 -1.55 -4.89 -6.83
CA SER A 228 -2.14 -3.62 -6.39
C SER A 228 -2.97 -3.84 -5.12
N GLY A 229 -3.88 -2.92 -4.80
CA GLY A 229 -4.60 -2.96 -3.53
C GLY A 229 -5.20 -4.34 -3.19
N MET A 230 -5.18 -4.65 -1.90
CA MET A 230 -5.47 -5.98 -1.37
C MET A 230 -6.34 -5.93 -0.12
N THR A 231 -7.01 -7.03 0.19
CA THR A 231 -7.87 -7.18 1.37
C THR A 231 -8.01 -8.64 1.75
N PHE A 232 -8.06 -8.93 3.05
CA PHE A 232 -8.49 -10.24 3.52
C PHE A 232 -10.01 -10.32 3.48
N TYR A 233 -10.54 -11.43 2.95
CA TYR A 233 -11.97 -11.66 2.96
C TYR A 233 -12.40 -12.28 4.30
N SER A 234 -13.33 -11.63 4.99
CA SER A 234 -13.85 -12.06 6.29
C SER A 234 -15.37 -12.26 6.31
N GLY A 235 -16.03 -12.04 5.17
CA GLY A 235 -17.49 -12.01 5.07
C GLY A 235 -18.13 -13.38 5.29
N PRO A 236 -19.37 -13.43 5.80
CA PRO A 236 -20.10 -14.68 6.00
C PRO A 236 -20.69 -15.22 4.68
N ASP A 237 -20.92 -14.35 3.70
CA ASP A 237 -21.67 -14.70 2.49
C ASP A 237 -20.90 -15.63 1.55
N PHE A 238 -19.55 -15.58 1.58
CA PHE A 238 -18.68 -16.46 0.79
C PHE A 238 -17.76 -17.28 1.71
N PRO A 239 -18.27 -18.33 2.40
CA PRO A 239 -17.49 -19.10 3.38
C PRO A 239 -16.20 -19.69 2.80
N GLY A 240 -16.26 -20.11 1.53
CA GLY A 240 -15.09 -20.65 0.82
C GLY A 240 -13.98 -19.64 0.60
N TRP A 241 -14.23 -18.34 0.70
CA TRP A 241 -13.24 -17.26 0.55
C TRP A 241 -12.71 -16.77 1.89
N ARG A 242 -13.32 -17.17 3.01
CA ARG A 242 -12.96 -16.65 4.34
C ARG A 242 -11.50 -16.96 4.68
N GLY A 243 -10.76 -15.94 5.06
CA GLY A 243 -9.31 -16.01 5.33
C GLY A 243 -8.43 -15.92 4.09
N SER A 244 -8.99 -15.92 2.88
CA SER A 244 -8.21 -15.68 1.66
C SER A 244 -7.82 -14.21 1.54
N LEU A 245 -6.63 -13.98 0.98
CA LEU A 245 -6.16 -12.66 0.59
C LEU A 245 -6.51 -12.42 -0.88
N PHE A 246 -7.24 -11.35 -1.17
CA PHE A 246 -7.51 -10.90 -2.53
C PHE A 246 -6.66 -9.69 -2.87
N LEU A 247 -6.08 -9.66 -4.05
CA LEU A 247 -5.28 -8.54 -4.54
C LEU A 247 -5.42 -8.36 -6.05
N GLY A 248 -5.36 -7.12 -6.53
CA GLY A 248 -5.39 -6.84 -7.96
C GLY A 248 -4.05 -7.11 -8.65
N SER A 249 -4.07 -7.43 -9.93
CA SER A 249 -2.90 -7.46 -10.81
C SER A 249 -3.04 -6.41 -11.90
N LEU A 250 -2.18 -5.39 -11.86
CA LEU A 250 -2.15 -4.35 -12.88
C LEU A 250 -1.63 -4.88 -14.22
N LYS A 251 -0.64 -5.78 -14.20
CA LYS A 251 0.00 -6.23 -15.43
C LYS A 251 -0.85 -7.25 -16.17
N PHE A 252 -1.41 -8.21 -15.45
CA PHE A 252 -2.21 -9.29 -16.04
C PHE A 252 -3.71 -8.99 -16.05
N GLN A 253 -4.13 -7.84 -15.49
CA GLN A 253 -5.51 -7.36 -15.57
C GLN A 253 -6.49 -8.36 -14.95
N GLU A 254 -6.15 -8.84 -13.76
CA GLU A 254 -6.84 -9.95 -13.09
C GLU A 254 -6.92 -9.71 -11.58
N LEU A 255 -7.88 -10.37 -10.94
CA LEU A 255 -7.99 -10.49 -9.49
C LEU A 255 -7.29 -11.78 -9.07
N VAL A 256 -6.37 -11.68 -8.13
CA VAL A 256 -5.65 -12.83 -7.59
C VAL A 256 -6.20 -13.12 -6.21
N ARG A 257 -6.52 -14.39 -5.95
CA ARG A 257 -6.89 -14.90 -4.63
C ARG A 257 -5.80 -15.83 -4.14
N LEU A 258 -5.34 -15.61 -2.92
CA LEU A 258 -4.37 -16.45 -2.24
C LEU A 258 -5.03 -17.11 -1.04
N GLU A 259 -4.91 -18.43 -0.95
CA GLU A 259 -5.24 -19.17 0.27
C GLU A 259 -4.01 -19.28 1.15
N LEU A 260 -4.18 -18.96 2.44
CA LEU A 260 -3.10 -18.99 3.40
C LEU A 260 -3.35 -20.07 4.45
N ASP A 261 -2.33 -20.88 4.72
CA ASP A 261 -2.29 -21.80 5.84
C ASP A 261 -1.02 -21.55 6.66
N GLN A 262 -1.19 -21.34 7.97
CA GLN A 262 -0.11 -21.05 8.91
C GLN A 262 0.89 -19.97 8.41
N GLY A 263 0.36 -18.92 7.75
CA GLY A 263 1.17 -17.83 7.23
C GLY A 263 1.97 -18.18 5.96
N ARG A 264 1.59 -19.23 5.23
CA ARG A 264 2.15 -19.60 3.92
C ARG A 264 1.06 -19.61 2.87
N VAL A 265 1.40 -19.22 1.64
CA VAL A 265 0.50 -19.37 0.50
C VAL A 265 0.46 -20.85 0.10
N VAL A 266 -0.73 -21.45 0.13
CA VAL A 266 -0.95 -22.85 -0.25
C VAL A 266 -1.69 -23.03 -1.57
N ALA A 267 -2.43 -22.00 -2.00
CA ALA A 267 -3.06 -21.97 -3.32
C ALA A 267 -3.12 -20.53 -3.86
N GLU A 268 -3.05 -20.40 -5.19
CA GLU A 268 -3.26 -19.16 -5.94
C GLU A 268 -4.32 -19.43 -7.01
N GLU A 269 -5.36 -18.61 -7.03
CA GLU A 269 -6.42 -18.62 -8.03
C GLU A 269 -6.45 -17.26 -8.76
N ARG A 270 -6.66 -17.31 -10.08
CA ARG A 270 -6.74 -16.13 -10.95
C ARG A 270 -8.16 -15.99 -11.47
N LEU A 271 -8.74 -14.83 -11.20
CA LEU A 271 -10.13 -14.50 -11.46
C LEU A 271 -10.21 -13.27 -12.37
N LEU A 272 -11.27 -13.20 -13.19
CA LEU A 272 -11.59 -12.03 -14.02
C LEU A 272 -10.47 -11.62 -15.00
N SER A 273 -9.66 -12.58 -15.46
CA SER A 273 -8.46 -12.29 -16.25
C SER A 273 -8.80 -11.59 -17.57
N ALA A 274 -8.30 -10.37 -17.71
CA ALA A 274 -8.52 -9.47 -18.84
C ALA A 274 -9.99 -9.10 -19.12
N GLU A 275 -10.89 -9.28 -18.14
CA GLU A 275 -12.32 -8.97 -18.32
C GLU A 275 -12.62 -7.48 -18.12
N PHE A 276 -12.01 -6.84 -17.11
CA PHE A 276 -12.30 -5.46 -16.71
C PHE A 276 -11.09 -4.53 -16.79
N GLY A 277 -9.98 -5.02 -17.34
CA GLY A 277 -8.74 -4.27 -17.41
C GLY A 277 -7.93 -4.30 -16.12
N ARG A 278 -7.06 -3.31 -15.97
CA ARG A 278 -6.08 -3.23 -14.88
C ARG A 278 -6.80 -3.02 -13.54
N ILE A 279 -6.76 -3.97 -12.62
CA ILE A 279 -7.35 -3.78 -11.28
C ILE A 279 -6.35 -3.00 -10.41
N ARG A 280 -6.82 -1.90 -9.81
CA ARG A 280 -6.08 -0.95 -8.96
C ARG A 280 -6.26 -1.22 -7.48
N ASP A 281 -7.49 -1.46 -7.04
CA ASP A 281 -7.79 -1.65 -5.63
C ASP A 281 -8.85 -2.72 -5.45
N VAL A 282 -8.79 -3.37 -4.29
CA VAL A 282 -9.70 -4.45 -3.87
C VAL A 282 -10.06 -4.20 -2.42
N ARG A 283 -11.36 -4.12 -2.11
CA ARG A 283 -11.88 -3.90 -0.75
C ARG A 283 -13.10 -4.77 -0.50
N GLN A 284 -13.20 -5.32 0.71
CA GLN A 284 -14.45 -5.89 1.17
C GLN A 284 -15.39 -4.77 1.64
N GLY A 285 -16.62 -4.75 1.11
CA GLY A 285 -17.66 -3.83 1.54
C GLY A 285 -18.40 -4.32 2.81
N PRO A 286 -19.15 -3.44 3.49
CA PRO A 286 -19.93 -3.81 4.66
C PRO A 286 -21.09 -4.77 4.35
N ASP A 287 -21.45 -4.90 3.08
CA ASP A 287 -22.46 -5.82 2.55
C ASP A 287 -21.86 -7.18 2.15
N GLY A 288 -20.63 -7.48 2.56
CA GLY A 288 -19.98 -8.77 2.30
C GLY A 288 -19.42 -8.95 0.89
N ALA A 289 -19.70 -8.05 -0.05
CA ALA A 289 -19.19 -8.10 -1.42
C ALA A 289 -17.73 -7.62 -1.52
N LEU A 290 -17.04 -8.04 -2.59
CA LEU A 290 -15.77 -7.42 -2.97
C LEU A 290 -16.03 -6.26 -3.94
N TYR A 291 -15.37 -5.13 -3.71
CA TYR A 291 -15.39 -3.97 -4.58
C TYR A 291 -14.02 -3.79 -5.23
N LEU A 292 -14.02 -3.60 -6.55
CA LEU A 292 -12.81 -3.43 -7.35
C LEU A 292 -12.79 -2.05 -7.99
N LEU A 293 -11.64 -1.40 -7.98
CA LEU A 293 -11.38 -0.21 -8.80
C LEU A 293 -10.46 -0.56 -9.97
N THR A 294 -10.72 -0.01 -11.15
CA THR A 294 -9.86 -0.21 -12.34
C THR A 294 -8.99 1.02 -12.66
N ASP A 295 -7.76 0.77 -13.15
CA ASP A 295 -6.71 1.74 -13.46
C ASP A 295 -6.82 2.19 -14.93
N ALA A 296 -7.78 3.08 -15.21
CA ALA A 296 -8.01 3.66 -16.54
C ALA A 296 -8.45 5.12 -16.44
N ALA A 297 -8.41 5.86 -17.56
CA ALA A 297 -8.92 7.24 -17.61
C ALA A 297 -10.41 7.30 -17.25
N GLU A 298 -11.20 6.38 -17.81
CA GLU A 298 -12.60 6.13 -17.46
C GLU A 298 -12.69 4.84 -16.63
N GLY A 299 -12.09 4.87 -15.44
CA GLY A 299 -12.06 3.74 -14.51
C GLY A 299 -13.46 3.35 -13.99
N GLN A 300 -13.57 2.12 -13.51
CA GLN A 300 -14.83 1.54 -13.04
C GLN A 300 -14.76 1.22 -11.55
N LEU A 301 -15.88 1.37 -10.84
CA LEU A 301 -16.14 0.70 -9.58
C LEU A 301 -17.00 -0.54 -9.86
N LEU A 302 -16.45 -1.72 -9.61
CA LEU A 302 -17.13 -2.99 -9.80
C LEU A 302 -17.53 -3.55 -8.43
N LYS A 303 -18.72 -4.15 -8.36
CA LYS A 303 -19.16 -4.95 -7.21
C LYS A 303 -19.17 -6.41 -7.64
N LEU A 304 -18.35 -7.22 -7.00
CA LEU A 304 -18.26 -8.66 -7.22
C LEU A 304 -19.07 -9.40 -6.17
N VAL A 305 -20.01 -10.19 -6.66
CA VAL A 305 -20.82 -11.15 -5.91
C VAL A 305 -20.74 -12.51 -6.63
N PRO A 306 -21.00 -13.65 -5.95
CA PRO A 306 -21.02 -14.95 -6.57
C PRO A 306 -22.03 -15.04 -7.70
N ALA A 307 -21.72 -15.91 -8.66
CA ALA A 307 -22.73 -16.43 -9.56
C ALA A 307 -23.70 -17.34 -8.79
N GLU A 308 -24.96 -17.37 -9.23
CA GLU A 308 -25.98 -18.31 -8.78
C GLU A 308 -25.69 -19.75 -9.24
#